data_AF-A0A7U3XV42-F1
#
_entry.id   AF-A0A7U3XV42-F1
#
_cell.length_a   1.000
_cell.length_b   1.000
_cell.length_c   1.000
_cell.angle_alpha   90.00
_cell.angle_beta   90.00
_cell.angle_gamma   90.00
#
_symmetry.space_group_name_H-M   'P 1'
#
loop_
_entity.id
_entity.type
_entity.pdbx_description
1 polymer ?
#
loop_
_entity_poly.entity_id
_entity_poly.type
_entity_poly.pdbx_seq_one_letter_code
_entity_poly.pdbx_strand_id
1 'polypeptide(L)'
;MRLTSLLLGMAFAFSNFQANANLATPLHTQVQQKNVQHLTYKIAEVDPRFGLSQEQLIQITQQAADIWKEGTGKNYFTYDPNAKLEIRLVYDDSQNRSAERQKIASQFKQDQQRVIDEQQQIKQLKQNLSQTQSDLENKKQILNEKLKNFDQQMMQFKEGKLAPEYTAKSLSKTQKDLQKQTVALKKDIAAYNQQAADLNKKVTHFNQINDEFNQSLNQFKQNAQADVFKKGIYNGKQIMIYEYSSIDDLRLTIAHELGHALGLKHSDQPGALMYSVRKDSDKKSNILTDADRDLLSALPQ
;
A
#
# COMPACT_ATOMS: atom_id res chain seq x y z
N MET A 1 50.53 -1.59 26.71
CA MET A 1 49.62 -2.18 25.70
C MET A 1 48.84 -1.05 25.06
N ARG A 2 49.15 -0.62 23.84
CA ARG A 2 48.43 0.48 23.19
C ARG A 2 47.25 -0.09 22.38
N LEU A 3 46.04 0.41 22.63
CA LEU A 3 44.77 0.05 21.95
C LEU A 3 44.61 0.73 20.56
N THR A 4 45.71 1.02 19.88
CA THR A 4 45.75 1.91 18.69
C THR A 4 45.04 1.38 17.44
N SER A 5 44.37 0.22 17.48
CA SER A 5 43.78 -0.43 16.31
C SER A 5 42.32 -0.87 16.44
N LEU A 6 41.58 -0.46 17.49
CA LEU A 6 40.12 -0.68 17.55
C LEU A 6 39.37 0.45 16.83
N LEU A 7 39.42 0.40 15.49
CA LEU A 7 38.58 1.21 14.61
C LEU A 7 37.15 0.64 14.59
N LEU A 8 36.18 1.41 15.08
CA LEU A 8 34.77 1.23 14.70
C LEU A 8 34.60 1.85 13.31
N GLY A 9 34.94 1.09 12.27
CA GLY A 9 34.68 1.49 10.89
C GLY A 9 33.33 0.94 10.44
N MET A 10 32.35 1.80 10.17
CA MET A 10 31.69 1.90 8.86
C MET A 10 30.70 3.08 8.81
N ALA A 11 30.82 3.85 7.74
CA ALA A 11 29.90 4.92 7.36
C ALA A 11 28.62 4.33 6.77
N PHE A 12 27.47 4.80 7.22
CA PHE A 12 26.18 4.46 6.64
C PHE A 12 25.90 5.41 5.46
N ALA A 13 26.06 4.93 4.24
CA ALA A 13 25.50 5.59 3.06
C ALA A 13 24.04 5.13 2.90
N PHE A 14 23.09 6.03 3.11
CA PHE A 14 21.69 5.80 2.74
C PHE A 14 21.26 6.87 1.74
N SER A 15 21.09 6.45 0.49
CA SER A 15 20.60 7.26 -0.61
C SER A 15 19.14 7.66 -0.35
N ASN A 16 18.84 8.95 -0.48
CA ASN A 16 17.47 9.46 -0.55
C ASN A 16 16.76 8.84 -1.76
N PHE A 17 15.56 8.30 -1.57
CA PHE A 17 14.72 7.80 -2.66
C PHE A 17 13.46 8.66 -2.77
N GLN A 18 13.26 9.30 -3.94
CA GLN A 18 12.05 9.99 -4.34
C GLN A 18 11.37 9.16 -5.44
N ALA A 19 10.09 8.85 -5.27
CA ALA A 19 9.27 8.21 -6.30
C ALA A 19 8.65 9.28 -7.20
N ASN A 20 9.04 9.30 -8.48
CA ASN A 20 8.39 10.13 -9.51
C ASN A 20 7.21 9.37 -10.12
N ALA A 21 6.04 10.00 -10.13
CA ALA A 21 4.86 9.54 -10.86
C ALA A 21 4.50 10.57 -11.93
N ASN A 22 4.83 10.27 -13.20
CA ASN A 22 4.30 10.98 -14.35
C ASN A 22 3.24 10.10 -15.01
N LEU A 23 2.02 10.61 -15.11
CA LEU A 23 0.90 9.96 -15.81
C LEU A 23 0.72 10.66 -17.16
N ALA A 24 0.82 9.87 -18.24
CA ALA A 24 0.53 10.29 -19.60
C ALA A 24 -0.96 10.09 -19.92
N THR A 25 -1.56 11.08 -20.58
CA THR A 25 -2.94 11.11 -21.07
C THR A 25 -3.08 10.33 -22.40
N PRO A 26 -4.12 9.51 -22.62
CA PRO A 26 -4.44 8.98 -23.94
C PRO A 26 -5.48 9.83 -24.69
N LEU A 27 -5.31 9.80 -26.02
CA LEU A 27 -5.98 10.58 -27.05
C LEU A 27 -7.49 10.31 -27.19
N HIS A 28 -8.23 11.38 -27.51
CA HIS A 28 -9.65 11.36 -27.85
C HIS A 28 -9.95 10.63 -29.15
N THR A 29 -10.98 9.77 -29.14
CA THR A 29 -11.76 9.42 -30.33
C THR A 29 -13.18 9.94 -30.13
N GLN A 30 -13.64 10.81 -31.03
CA GLN A 30 -14.97 11.40 -30.99
C GLN A 30 -16.02 10.40 -31.50
N VAL A 31 -17.10 10.23 -30.75
CA VAL A 31 -18.34 9.61 -31.24
C VAL A 31 -19.50 10.56 -30.93
N GLN A 32 -20.35 10.74 -31.93
CA GLN A 32 -21.46 11.68 -32.05
C GLN A 32 -22.45 11.69 -30.87
N GLN A 33 -22.78 12.91 -30.45
CA GLN A 33 -23.73 13.25 -29.40
C GLN A 33 -25.18 13.19 -29.91
N LYS A 34 -26.09 12.67 -29.10
CA LYS A 34 -27.54 12.64 -29.35
C LYS A 34 -28.25 13.27 -28.15
N ASN A 35 -29.23 14.15 -28.41
CA ASN A 35 -30.00 14.90 -27.41
C ASN A 35 -30.53 13.99 -26.29
N VAL A 36 -30.69 14.56 -25.09
CA VAL A 36 -31.21 13.88 -23.88
C VAL A 36 -32.69 13.53 -24.06
N GLN A 37 -32.93 12.48 -24.82
CA GLN A 37 -34.24 11.94 -25.12
C GLN A 37 -34.66 11.02 -23.98
N HIS A 38 -35.94 11.04 -23.62
CA HIS A 38 -36.52 9.98 -22.80
C HIS A 38 -36.21 8.61 -23.44
N LEU A 39 -35.54 7.73 -22.70
CA LEU A 39 -35.14 6.41 -23.17
C LEU A 39 -36.09 5.36 -22.64
N THR A 40 -36.55 4.46 -23.51
CA THR A 40 -37.18 3.24 -23.07
C THR A 40 -36.18 2.10 -23.04
N TYR A 41 -36.30 1.19 -22.07
CA TYR A 41 -35.42 0.02 -21.93
C TYR A 41 -36.24 -1.26 -21.76
N LYS A 42 -35.65 -2.38 -22.17
CA LYS A 42 -36.17 -3.73 -21.91
C LYS A 42 -35.13 -4.58 -21.19
N ILE A 43 -35.60 -5.59 -20.48
CA ILE A 43 -34.74 -6.61 -19.85
C ILE A 43 -34.73 -7.84 -20.76
N ALA A 44 -33.53 -8.30 -21.11
CA ALA A 44 -33.35 -9.55 -21.82
C ALA A 44 -33.72 -10.77 -20.96
N GLU A 45 -33.81 -11.95 -21.58
CA GLU A 45 -33.93 -13.21 -20.84
C GLU A 45 -32.81 -13.33 -19.79
N VAL A 46 -33.21 -13.62 -18.55
CA VAL A 46 -32.32 -13.74 -17.40
C VAL A 46 -32.00 -15.20 -17.17
N ASP A 47 -30.71 -15.54 -17.21
CA ASP A 47 -30.26 -16.90 -16.91
C ASP A 47 -30.55 -17.25 -15.43
N PRO A 48 -31.26 -18.35 -15.13
CA PRO A 48 -31.58 -18.74 -13.75
C PRO A 48 -30.37 -18.90 -12.83
N ARG A 49 -29.16 -19.12 -13.37
CA ARG A 49 -27.91 -19.23 -12.60
C ARG A 49 -27.55 -17.94 -11.85
N PHE A 50 -28.12 -16.79 -12.24
CA PHE A 50 -27.98 -15.53 -11.49
C PHE A 50 -28.81 -15.49 -10.21
N GLY A 51 -29.73 -16.44 -9.99
CA GLY A 51 -30.63 -16.44 -8.84
C GLY A 51 -31.61 -15.28 -8.84
N LEU A 52 -31.86 -14.67 -10.01
CA LEU A 52 -32.78 -13.56 -10.22
C LEU A 52 -33.83 -13.93 -11.26
N SER A 53 -35.09 -13.62 -10.97
CA SER A 53 -36.14 -13.65 -11.98
C SER A 53 -36.06 -12.40 -12.87
N GLN A 54 -36.70 -12.49 -14.04
CA GLN A 54 -36.82 -11.33 -14.92
C GLN A 54 -37.60 -10.18 -14.25
N GLU A 55 -38.64 -10.47 -13.48
CA GLU A 55 -39.38 -9.43 -12.73
C GLU A 55 -38.48 -8.74 -11.69
N GLN A 56 -37.63 -9.48 -10.99
CA GLN A 56 -36.69 -8.91 -10.02
C GLN A 56 -35.70 -7.96 -10.72
N LEU A 57 -35.16 -8.35 -11.88
CA LEU A 57 -34.24 -7.49 -12.61
C LEU A 57 -34.92 -6.23 -13.18
N ILE A 58 -36.20 -6.34 -13.59
CA ILE A 58 -37.02 -5.18 -13.95
C ILE A 58 -37.13 -4.21 -12.76
N GLN A 59 -37.47 -4.72 -11.57
CA GLN A 59 -37.59 -3.90 -10.37
C GLN A 59 -36.26 -3.22 -9.98
N ILE A 60 -35.15 -3.96 -10.01
CA ILE A 60 -33.82 -3.44 -9.70
C ILE A 60 -33.42 -2.34 -10.71
N THR A 61 -33.73 -2.54 -11.98
CA THR A 61 -33.45 -1.55 -13.03
C THR A 61 -34.32 -0.31 -12.88
N GLN A 62 -35.60 -0.47 -12.50
CA GLN A 62 -36.46 0.66 -12.20
C GLN A 62 -35.91 1.48 -11.02
N GLN A 63 -35.46 0.82 -9.95
CA GLN A 63 -34.81 1.49 -8.82
C GLN A 63 -33.51 2.20 -9.24
N ALA A 64 -32.75 1.64 -10.18
CA ALA A 64 -31.56 2.28 -10.74
C ALA A 64 -31.91 3.53 -11.57
N ALA A 65 -32.97 3.47 -12.37
CA ALA A 65 -33.51 4.61 -13.10
C ALA A 65 -34.06 5.70 -12.16
N ASP A 66 -34.67 5.30 -11.05
CA ASP A 66 -35.25 6.22 -10.07
C ASP A 66 -34.17 7.08 -9.39
N ILE A 67 -32.92 6.62 -9.27
CA ILE A 67 -31.79 7.45 -8.79
C ILE A 67 -31.63 8.71 -9.66
N TRP A 68 -31.76 8.57 -10.98
CA TRP A 68 -31.70 9.70 -11.91
C TRP A 68 -32.92 10.61 -11.78
N LYS A 69 -34.11 10.02 -11.60
CA LYS A 69 -35.36 10.75 -11.44
C LYS A 69 -35.40 11.55 -10.16
N GLU A 70 -35.06 10.95 -9.03
CA GLU A 70 -35.02 11.60 -7.71
C GLU A 70 -33.95 12.68 -7.67
N GLY A 71 -32.78 12.43 -8.24
CA GLY A 71 -31.67 13.38 -8.23
C GLY A 71 -31.84 14.59 -9.17
N THR A 72 -32.78 14.54 -10.12
CA THR A 72 -32.96 15.61 -11.15
C THR A 72 -34.39 16.12 -11.30
N GLY A 73 -35.37 15.42 -10.74
CA GLY A 73 -36.80 15.68 -10.94
C GLY A 73 -37.35 15.26 -12.31
N LYS A 74 -36.54 14.70 -13.22
CA LYS A 74 -36.95 14.34 -14.59
C LYS A 74 -36.98 12.83 -14.78
N ASN A 75 -38.02 12.34 -15.46
CA ASN A 75 -38.11 10.92 -15.79
C ASN A 75 -37.37 10.59 -17.10
N TYR A 76 -36.13 10.12 -16.99
CA TYR A 76 -35.30 9.79 -18.15
C TYR A 76 -35.53 8.39 -18.72
N PHE A 77 -36.05 7.46 -17.92
CA PHE A 77 -36.16 6.05 -18.31
C PHE A 77 -37.54 5.47 -18.02
N THR A 78 -38.07 4.70 -18.96
CA THR A 78 -39.29 3.89 -18.76
C THR A 78 -39.07 2.46 -19.25
N TYR A 79 -39.53 1.49 -18.47
CA TYR A 79 -39.56 0.10 -18.93
C TYR A 79 -40.59 -0.08 -20.05
N ASP A 80 -40.15 -0.64 -21.17
CA ASP A 80 -41.00 -1.06 -22.29
C ASP A 80 -40.43 -2.37 -22.85
N PRO A 81 -41.17 -3.49 -22.82
CA PRO A 81 -40.67 -4.77 -23.34
C PRO A 81 -40.28 -4.74 -24.82
N ASN A 82 -40.76 -3.75 -25.59
CA ASN A 82 -40.45 -3.56 -27.00
C ASN A 82 -39.33 -2.54 -27.26
N ALA A 83 -38.69 -2.03 -26.20
CA ALA A 83 -37.63 -1.03 -26.31
C ALA A 83 -36.41 -1.53 -27.09
N LYS A 84 -35.68 -0.57 -27.68
CA LYS A 84 -34.42 -0.86 -28.41
C LYS A 84 -33.21 -1.01 -27.49
N LEU A 85 -33.18 -0.27 -26.38
CA LEU A 85 -32.13 -0.39 -25.35
C LEU A 85 -32.39 -1.66 -24.55
N GLU A 86 -31.52 -2.66 -24.71
CA GLU A 86 -31.60 -3.93 -24.00
C GLU A 86 -30.59 -3.96 -22.85
N ILE A 87 -31.05 -4.37 -21.67
CA ILE A 87 -30.22 -4.65 -20.49
C ILE A 87 -30.16 -6.16 -20.30
N ARG A 88 -28.95 -6.71 -20.22
CA ARG A 88 -28.72 -8.16 -20.13
C ARG A 88 -27.65 -8.50 -19.10
N LEU A 89 -27.90 -9.55 -18.31
CA LEU A 89 -26.86 -10.19 -17.50
C LEU A 89 -26.10 -11.20 -18.38
N VAL A 90 -24.78 -11.10 -18.44
CA VAL A 90 -23.92 -11.97 -19.25
C VAL A 90 -23.12 -12.86 -18.31
N TYR A 91 -23.34 -14.17 -18.43
CA TYR A 91 -22.59 -15.17 -17.69
C TYR A 91 -21.28 -15.45 -18.45
N ASP A 92 -20.19 -14.88 -17.97
CA ASP A 92 -18.80 -15.16 -18.41
C ASP A 92 -18.01 -15.70 -17.20
N ASP A 93 -16.80 -16.23 -17.38
CA ASP A 93 -15.86 -16.76 -16.37
C ASP A 93 -15.44 -15.73 -15.28
N SER A 94 -16.17 -14.62 -15.16
CA SER A 94 -16.05 -13.51 -14.22
C SER A 94 -15.97 -13.93 -12.76
N GLN A 95 -16.64 -15.01 -12.35
CA GLN A 95 -16.58 -15.49 -10.96
C GLN A 95 -15.21 -16.08 -10.60
N ASN A 96 -14.55 -16.80 -11.52
CA ASN A 96 -13.17 -17.27 -11.31
C ASN A 96 -12.18 -16.09 -11.21
N ARG A 97 -12.44 -15.02 -11.98
CA ARG A 97 -11.66 -13.77 -11.89
C ARG A 97 -11.86 -13.08 -10.53
N SER A 98 -13.05 -13.16 -9.93
CA SER A 98 -13.34 -12.59 -8.61
C SER A 98 -12.59 -13.28 -7.47
N ALA A 99 -12.52 -14.62 -7.49
CA ALA A 99 -11.76 -15.39 -6.51
C ALA A 99 -10.24 -15.11 -6.61
N GLU A 100 -9.69 -15.09 -7.83
CA GLU A 100 -8.27 -14.78 -8.04
C GLU A 100 -7.95 -13.33 -7.62
N ARG A 101 -8.86 -12.38 -7.84
CA ARG A 101 -8.71 -11.00 -7.34
C ARG A 101 -8.72 -10.91 -5.83
N GLN A 102 -9.62 -11.60 -5.15
CA GLN A 102 -9.64 -11.63 -3.68
C GLN A 102 -8.33 -12.20 -3.14
N LYS A 103 -7.79 -13.24 -3.79
CA LYS A 103 -6.49 -13.81 -3.46
C LYS A 103 -5.36 -12.79 -3.65
N ILE A 104 -5.32 -12.08 -4.78
CA ILE A 104 -4.31 -11.04 -5.05
C ILE A 104 -4.42 -9.88 -4.05
N ALA A 105 -5.63 -9.42 -3.73
CA ALA A 105 -5.86 -8.37 -2.75
C ALA A 105 -5.43 -8.81 -1.32
N SER A 106 -5.74 -10.05 -0.95
CA SER A 106 -5.32 -10.63 0.33
C SER A 106 -3.79 -10.77 0.40
N GLN A 107 -3.17 -11.27 -0.67
CA GLN A 107 -1.72 -11.39 -0.78
C GLN A 107 -1.04 -10.01 -0.68
N PHE A 108 -1.53 -9.02 -1.43
CA PHE A 108 -1.01 -7.65 -1.38
C PHE A 108 -1.10 -7.05 0.03
N LYS A 109 -2.20 -7.29 0.75
CA LYS A 109 -2.35 -6.84 2.15
C LYS A 109 -1.35 -7.53 3.08
N GLN A 110 -1.10 -8.83 2.89
CA GLN A 110 -0.09 -9.55 3.66
C GLN A 110 1.32 -9.05 3.36
N ASP A 111 1.65 -8.80 2.09
CA ASP A 111 2.94 -8.26 1.67
C ASP A 111 3.15 -6.85 2.23
N GLN A 112 2.11 -6.01 2.21
CA GLN A 112 2.11 -4.68 2.82
C GLN A 112 2.42 -4.77 4.33
N GLN A 113 1.75 -5.65 5.04
CA GLN A 113 1.98 -5.83 6.48
C GLN A 113 3.41 -6.32 6.75
N ARG A 114 3.92 -7.25 5.94
CA ARG A 114 5.29 -7.75 6.05
C ARG A 114 6.33 -6.63 5.89
N VAL A 115 6.15 -5.74 4.91
CA VAL A 115 7.02 -4.57 4.72
C VAL A 115 7.02 -3.66 5.97
N ILE A 116 5.84 -3.38 6.52
CA ILE A 116 5.70 -2.54 7.73
C ILE A 116 6.43 -3.19 8.92
N ASP A 117 6.22 -4.49 9.13
CA ASP A 117 6.81 -5.23 10.24
C ASP A 117 8.34 -5.28 10.14
N GLU A 118 8.88 -5.60 8.96
CA GLU A 118 10.33 -5.63 8.72
C GLU A 118 10.98 -4.25 8.86
N GLN A 119 10.31 -3.20 8.37
CA GLN A 119 10.79 -1.82 8.53
C GLN A 119 10.87 -1.44 10.02
N GLN A 120 9.88 -1.83 10.82
CA GLN A 120 9.87 -1.59 12.25
C GLN A 120 10.99 -2.36 12.97
N GLN A 121 11.22 -3.63 12.62
CA GLN A 121 12.31 -4.43 13.17
C GLN A 121 13.68 -3.82 12.84
N ILE A 122 13.91 -3.42 11.60
CA ILE A 122 15.17 -2.76 11.17
C ILE A 122 15.38 -1.47 11.95
N LYS A 123 14.33 -0.66 12.15
CA LYS A 123 14.40 0.57 12.93
C LYS A 123 14.83 0.30 14.37
N GLN A 124 14.24 -0.70 15.02
CA GLN A 124 14.59 -1.09 16.40
C GLN A 124 16.03 -1.60 16.50
N LEU A 125 16.45 -2.46 15.56
CA LEU A 125 17.83 -2.98 15.53
C LEU A 125 18.86 -1.86 15.32
N LYS A 126 18.56 -0.88 14.46
CA LYS A 126 19.40 0.31 14.27
C LYS A 126 19.54 1.13 15.56
N GLN A 127 18.44 1.33 16.28
CA GLN A 127 18.47 2.05 17.56
C GLN A 127 19.32 1.30 18.60
N ASN A 128 19.13 -0.02 18.73
CA ASN A 128 19.90 -0.85 19.66
C ASN A 128 21.40 -0.85 19.33
N LEU A 129 21.75 -0.93 18.04
CA LEU A 129 23.15 -0.85 17.58
C LEU A 129 23.76 0.51 17.88
N SER A 130 23.01 1.61 17.64
CA SER A 130 23.47 2.96 17.97
C SER A 130 23.74 3.12 19.47
N GLN A 131 22.88 2.57 20.32
CA GLN A 131 23.08 2.60 21.78
C GLN A 131 24.31 1.78 22.18
N THR A 132 24.42 0.55 21.66
CA THR A 132 25.55 -0.35 21.94
C THR A 132 26.87 0.29 21.50
N GLN A 133 26.89 0.98 20.36
CA GLN A 133 28.04 1.72 19.88
C GLN A 133 28.49 2.80 20.88
N SER A 134 27.54 3.60 21.38
CA SER A 134 27.82 4.63 22.39
C SER A 134 28.40 4.03 23.67
N ASP A 135 27.81 2.92 24.15
CA ASP A 135 28.28 2.23 25.35
C ASP A 135 29.70 1.66 25.17
N LEU A 136 30.01 1.13 23.99
CA LEU A 136 31.33 0.62 23.65
C LEU A 136 32.39 1.73 23.58
N GLU A 137 32.06 2.88 22.99
CA GLU A 137 32.97 4.03 22.96
C GLU A 137 33.23 4.58 24.37
N ASN A 138 32.20 4.64 25.22
CA ASN A 138 32.35 5.01 26.63
C ASN A 138 33.24 4.01 27.38
N LYS A 139 33.01 2.70 27.25
CA LYS A 139 33.87 1.66 27.86
C LYS A 139 35.32 1.76 27.39
N LYS A 140 35.53 2.03 26.10
CA LYS A 140 36.85 2.20 25.49
C LYS A 140 37.57 3.43 26.05
N GLN A 141 36.88 4.57 26.17
CA GLN A 141 37.45 5.77 26.77
C GLN A 141 37.87 5.52 28.23
N ILE A 142 36.97 4.97 29.05
CA ILE A 142 37.25 4.66 30.46
C ILE A 142 38.45 3.72 30.59
N LEU A 143 38.52 2.67 29.77
CA LEU A 143 39.63 1.72 29.81
C LEU A 143 40.95 2.36 29.37
N ASN A 144 40.92 3.23 28.35
CA ASN A 144 42.11 3.98 27.91
C ASN A 144 42.63 4.90 29.01
N GLU A 145 41.76 5.59 29.74
CA GLU A 145 42.13 6.42 30.89
C GLU A 145 42.74 5.58 32.01
N LYS A 146 42.16 4.42 32.35
CA LYS A 146 42.72 3.50 33.34
C LYS A 146 44.10 2.97 32.94
N LEU A 147 44.29 2.61 31.67
CA LEU A 147 45.59 2.15 31.15
C LEU A 147 46.63 3.27 31.21
N LYS A 148 46.26 4.51 30.85
CA LYS A 148 47.16 5.68 30.95
C LYS A 148 47.58 5.94 32.40
N ASN A 149 46.65 5.87 33.35
CA ASN A 149 46.94 6.03 34.77
C ASN A 149 47.87 4.91 35.27
N PHE A 150 47.58 3.66 34.91
CA PHE A 150 48.45 2.53 35.26
C PHE A 150 49.86 2.67 34.68
N ASP A 151 50.00 3.11 33.43
CA ASP A 151 51.30 3.39 32.82
C ASP A 151 52.08 4.46 33.62
N GLN A 152 51.40 5.51 34.11
CA GLN A 152 52.01 6.53 34.98
C GLN A 152 52.42 5.97 36.34
N GLN A 153 51.59 5.14 36.97
CA GLN A 153 51.94 4.46 38.23
C GLN A 153 53.17 3.58 38.06
N MET A 154 53.26 2.84 36.95
CA MET A 154 54.42 2.00 36.64
C MET A 154 55.70 2.81 36.43
N MET A 155 55.62 4.03 35.90
CA MET A 155 56.77 4.94 35.80
C MET A 155 57.21 5.43 37.19
N GLN A 156 56.27 5.93 38.00
CA GLN A 156 56.57 6.41 39.36
C GLN A 156 57.12 5.30 40.26
N PHE A 157 56.62 4.07 40.13
CA PHE A 157 57.13 2.91 40.86
C PHE A 157 58.59 2.62 40.52
N LYS A 158 58.97 2.67 39.22
CA LYS A 158 60.35 2.49 38.77
C LYS A 158 61.29 3.59 39.27
N GLU A 159 60.77 4.80 39.44
CA GLU A 159 61.51 5.94 39.99
C GLU A 159 61.54 5.96 41.53
N GLY A 160 60.89 5.02 42.21
CA GLY A 160 60.79 4.98 43.68
C GLY A 160 59.92 6.11 44.27
N LYS A 161 59.07 6.75 43.46
CA LYS A 161 58.24 7.92 43.83
C LYS A 161 56.78 7.56 44.11
N LEU A 162 56.40 6.30 43.92
CA LEU A 162 55.03 5.83 44.17
C LEU A 162 54.82 5.57 45.67
N ALA A 163 53.61 5.87 46.17
CA ALA A 163 53.31 5.74 47.58
C ALA A 163 53.38 4.28 48.10
N PRO A 164 53.72 4.04 49.38
CA PRO A 164 54.05 2.70 49.91
C PRO A 164 52.92 1.66 49.80
N GLU A 165 51.67 2.09 49.74
CA GLU A 165 50.49 1.24 49.56
C GLU A 165 50.46 0.56 48.17
N TYR A 166 51.22 1.07 47.20
CA TYR A 166 51.35 0.49 45.86
C TYR A 166 52.55 -0.46 45.78
N THR A 167 52.34 -1.69 46.26
CA THR A 167 53.33 -2.78 46.16
C THR A 167 53.37 -3.41 44.75
N ALA A 168 54.45 -4.13 44.44
CA ALA A 168 54.55 -4.94 43.22
C ALA A 168 53.36 -5.93 43.07
N LYS A 169 52.84 -6.44 44.18
CA LYS A 169 51.68 -7.33 44.21
C LYS A 169 50.38 -6.61 43.83
N SER A 170 50.15 -5.39 44.33
CA SER A 170 48.95 -4.62 43.96
C SER A 170 49.01 -4.15 42.51
N LEU A 171 50.16 -3.69 42.02
CA LEU A 171 50.36 -3.36 40.61
C LEU A 171 50.15 -4.56 39.67
N SER A 172 50.64 -5.75 40.04
CA SER A 172 50.38 -6.99 39.29
C SER A 172 48.89 -7.36 39.26
N LYS A 173 48.16 -7.14 40.37
CA LYS A 173 46.71 -7.35 40.41
C LYS A 173 45.97 -6.38 39.48
N THR A 174 46.32 -5.10 39.52
CA THR A 174 45.77 -4.08 38.62
C THR A 174 46.05 -4.40 37.15
N GLN A 175 47.27 -4.83 36.82
CA GLN A 175 47.63 -5.27 35.47
C GLN A 175 46.73 -6.41 34.97
N LYS A 176 46.52 -7.45 35.80
CA LYS A 176 45.65 -8.58 35.45
C LYS A 176 44.20 -8.16 35.27
N ASP A 177 43.71 -7.24 36.09
CA ASP A 177 42.35 -6.71 35.99
C ASP A 177 42.13 -5.90 34.71
N LEU A 178 43.07 -5.00 34.36
CA LEU A 178 43.04 -4.25 33.11
C LEU A 178 43.14 -5.16 31.89
N GLN A 179 43.93 -6.24 31.97
CA GLN A 179 43.98 -7.26 30.92
C GLN A 179 42.62 -7.97 30.75
N LYS A 180 41.95 -8.34 31.84
CA LYS A 180 40.60 -8.92 31.79
C LYS A 180 39.59 -7.95 31.17
N GLN A 181 39.58 -6.69 31.60
CA GLN A 181 38.71 -5.66 31.01
C GLN A 181 38.98 -5.45 29.52
N THR A 182 40.25 -5.51 29.10
CA THR A 182 40.64 -5.42 27.68
C THR A 182 40.11 -6.60 26.86
N VAL A 183 40.21 -7.83 27.37
CA VAL A 183 39.67 -9.01 26.69
C VAL A 183 38.15 -8.97 26.63
N ALA A 184 37.48 -8.54 27.70
CA ALA A 184 36.03 -8.38 27.72
C ALA A 184 35.57 -7.34 26.68
N LEU A 185 36.20 -6.16 26.62
CA LEU A 185 35.87 -5.13 25.63
C LEU A 185 36.08 -5.63 24.19
N LYS A 186 37.15 -6.39 23.92
CA LYS A 186 37.35 -7.02 22.60
C LYS A 186 36.22 -7.98 22.23
N LYS A 187 35.73 -8.76 23.20
CA LYS A 187 34.59 -9.67 23.00
C LYS A 187 33.31 -8.89 22.70
N ASP A 188 33.04 -7.81 23.46
CA ASP A 188 31.86 -6.98 23.24
C ASP A 188 31.90 -6.31 21.85
N ILE A 189 33.07 -5.84 21.41
CA ILE A 189 33.26 -5.26 20.06
C ILE A 189 33.05 -6.30 18.96
N ALA A 190 33.53 -7.54 19.15
CA ALA A 190 33.29 -8.62 18.20
C ALA A 190 31.80 -8.95 18.08
N ALA A 191 31.07 -8.98 19.22
CA ALA A 191 29.62 -9.20 19.23
C ALA A 191 28.87 -8.06 18.53
N TYR A 192 29.27 -6.81 18.76
CA TYR A 192 28.71 -5.65 18.04
C TYR A 192 28.92 -5.75 16.53
N ASN A 193 30.13 -6.12 16.08
CA ASN A 193 30.42 -6.29 14.65
C ASN A 193 29.56 -7.39 14.02
N GLN A 194 29.28 -8.47 14.76
CA GLN A 194 28.37 -9.51 14.31
C GLN A 194 26.93 -8.99 14.18
N GLN A 195 26.43 -8.26 15.18
CA GLN A 195 25.10 -7.64 15.12
C GLN A 195 24.96 -6.67 13.95
N ALA A 196 26.01 -5.89 13.66
CA ALA A 196 26.04 -4.99 12.50
C ALA A 196 26.00 -5.76 11.17
N ALA A 197 26.73 -6.87 11.07
CA ALA A 197 26.69 -7.73 9.89
C ALA A 197 25.30 -8.37 9.70
N ASP A 198 24.65 -8.80 10.78
CA ASP A 198 23.30 -9.36 10.74
C ASP A 198 22.24 -8.32 10.38
N LEU A 199 22.38 -7.07 10.85
CA LEU A 199 21.54 -5.95 10.39
C LEU A 199 21.71 -5.72 8.89
N ASN A 200 22.94 -5.75 8.37
CA ASN A 200 23.17 -5.59 6.92
C ASN A 200 22.47 -6.69 6.12
N LYS A 201 22.53 -7.95 6.56
CA LYS A 201 21.79 -9.04 5.93
C LYS A 201 20.28 -8.81 5.96
N LYS A 202 19.74 -8.34 7.10
CA LYS A 202 18.31 -7.99 7.22
C LYS A 202 17.91 -6.84 6.28
N VAL A 203 18.75 -5.82 6.13
CA VAL A 203 18.52 -4.73 5.16
C VAL A 203 18.53 -5.25 3.72
N THR A 204 19.48 -6.11 3.36
CA THR A 204 19.49 -6.76 2.04
C THR A 204 18.24 -7.57 1.80
N HIS A 205 17.80 -8.36 2.78
CA HIS A 205 16.57 -9.14 2.69
C HIS A 205 15.31 -8.25 2.58
N PHE A 206 15.25 -7.18 3.37
CA PHE A 206 14.16 -6.20 3.29
C PHE A 206 14.06 -5.56 1.91
N ASN A 207 15.19 -5.25 1.26
CA ASN A 207 15.18 -4.73 -0.11
C ASN A 207 14.55 -5.74 -1.08
N GLN A 208 14.82 -7.04 -0.92
CA GLN A 208 14.19 -8.09 -1.73
C GLN A 208 12.68 -8.16 -1.49
N ILE A 209 12.24 -8.12 -0.22
CA ILE A 209 10.82 -8.07 0.13
C ILE A 209 10.15 -6.83 -0.46
N ASN A 210 10.86 -5.69 -0.47
CA ASN A 210 10.33 -4.45 -1.05
C ASN A 210 10.22 -4.54 -2.58
N ASP A 211 11.12 -5.24 -3.25
CA ASP A 211 11.01 -5.54 -4.68
C ASP A 211 9.83 -6.48 -4.97
N GLU A 212 9.62 -7.52 -4.17
CA GLU A 212 8.44 -8.39 -4.23
C GLU A 212 7.15 -7.60 -3.99
N PHE A 213 7.14 -6.70 -3.00
CA PHE A 213 6.01 -5.81 -2.74
C PHE A 213 5.73 -4.89 -3.94
N ASN A 214 6.76 -4.36 -4.60
CA ASN A 214 6.58 -3.56 -5.82
C ASN A 214 5.97 -4.38 -6.96
N GLN A 215 6.33 -5.66 -7.09
CA GLN A 215 5.71 -6.58 -8.05
C GLN A 215 4.25 -6.86 -7.69
N SER A 216 3.97 -7.15 -6.42
CA SER A 216 2.62 -7.34 -5.86
C SER A 216 1.75 -6.09 -6.07
N LEU A 217 2.32 -4.90 -5.89
CA LEU A 217 1.68 -3.60 -6.18
C LEU A 217 1.35 -3.45 -7.66
N ASN A 218 2.27 -3.82 -8.56
CA ASN A 218 2.03 -3.76 -9.99
C ASN A 218 0.94 -4.75 -10.42
N GLN A 219 0.96 -5.97 -9.88
CA GLN A 219 -0.08 -6.96 -10.12
C GLN A 219 -1.43 -6.51 -9.57
N PHE A 220 -1.46 -5.94 -8.37
CA PHE A 220 -2.66 -5.36 -7.78
C PHE A 220 -3.18 -4.19 -8.64
N LYS A 221 -2.33 -3.27 -9.08
CA LYS A 221 -2.70 -2.15 -9.97
C LYS A 221 -3.23 -2.61 -11.33
N GLN A 222 -2.60 -3.60 -11.96
CA GLN A 222 -3.04 -4.15 -13.24
C GLN A 222 -4.41 -4.84 -13.11
N ASN A 223 -4.62 -5.59 -12.02
CA ASN A 223 -5.91 -6.23 -11.74
C ASN A 223 -6.99 -5.21 -11.31
N ALA A 224 -6.62 -4.13 -10.61
CA ALA A 224 -7.53 -3.05 -10.26
C ALA A 224 -7.88 -2.16 -11.47
N GLN A 225 -6.96 -1.96 -12.42
CA GLN A 225 -7.27 -1.28 -13.69
C GLN A 225 -8.17 -2.12 -14.59
N ALA A 226 -8.08 -3.46 -14.52
CA ALA A 226 -9.03 -4.35 -15.19
C ALA A 226 -10.46 -4.26 -14.61
N ASP A 227 -10.63 -3.70 -13.40
CA ASP A 227 -11.91 -3.48 -12.72
C ASP A 227 -12.70 -2.28 -13.31
N VAL A 228 -12.02 -1.33 -13.96
CA VAL A 228 -12.66 -0.16 -14.60
C VAL A 228 -13.48 -0.56 -15.84
N PHE A 229 -13.32 -1.78 -16.36
CA PHE A 229 -13.84 -2.13 -17.69
C PHE A 229 -14.88 -3.26 -17.76
N LYS A 230 -15.32 -3.89 -16.66
CA LYS A 230 -16.10 -5.14 -16.80
C LYS A 230 -17.22 -5.44 -15.79
N LYS A 231 -17.68 -4.53 -14.93
CA LYS A 231 -18.94 -4.81 -14.17
C LYS A 231 -20.17 -4.64 -15.05
N GLY A 232 -20.23 -3.50 -15.72
CA GLY A 232 -21.22 -3.16 -16.73
C GLY A 232 -20.51 -2.53 -17.94
N ILE A 233 -21.18 -2.53 -19.10
CA ILE A 233 -20.79 -1.68 -20.23
C ILE A 233 -22.03 -1.30 -21.04
N TYR A 234 -22.21 -0.01 -21.27
CA TYR A 234 -23.03 0.51 -22.34
C TYR A 234 -22.22 0.61 -23.64
N ASN A 235 -22.56 -0.19 -24.65
CA ASN A 235 -21.84 -0.24 -25.93
C ASN A 235 -22.43 0.68 -27.02
N GLY A 236 -23.30 1.62 -26.65
CA GLY A 236 -24.04 2.47 -27.59
C GLY A 236 -25.38 1.91 -28.05
N LYS A 237 -25.71 0.65 -27.72
CA LYS A 237 -27.00 0.02 -28.04
C LYS A 237 -27.59 -0.80 -26.89
N GLN A 238 -26.73 -1.43 -26.09
CA GLN A 238 -27.11 -2.35 -25.02
C GLN A 238 -26.29 -2.05 -23.77
N ILE A 239 -26.86 -2.39 -22.62
CA ILE A 239 -26.17 -2.43 -21.34
C ILE A 239 -25.94 -3.90 -21.01
N MET A 240 -24.68 -4.31 -20.92
CA MET A 240 -24.30 -5.67 -20.54
C MET A 240 -23.71 -5.64 -19.14
N ILE A 241 -24.26 -6.42 -18.22
CA ILE A 241 -23.78 -6.57 -16.85
C ILE A 241 -23.10 -7.93 -16.71
N TYR A 242 -21.83 -7.96 -16.32
CA TYR A 242 -21.05 -9.20 -16.21
C TYR A 242 -20.79 -9.63 -14.76
N GLU A 243 -20.83 -8.70 -13.80
CA GLU A 243 -20.55 -9.01 -12.39
C GLU A 243 -21.28 -8.05 -11.43
N TYR A 244 -21.79 -8.60 -10.33
CA TYR A 244 -22.29 -7.85 -9.18
C TYR A 244 -22.05 -8.64 -7.89
N SER A 245 -21.70 -7.96 -6.79
CA SER A 245 -21.45 -8.60 -5.48
C SER A 245 -22.69 -8.64 -4.57
N SER A 246 -23.70 -7.83 -4.86
CA SER A 246 -24.97 -7.73 -4.12
C SER A 246 -26.04 -7.07 -4.99
N ILE A 247 -27.31 -7.09 -4.55
CA ILE A 247 -28.40 -6.39 -5.25
C ILE A 247 -28.15 -4.87 -5.33
N ASP A 248 -27.59 -4.27 -4.27
CA ASP A 248 -27.21 -2.86 -4.28
C ASP A 248 -26.07 -2.56 -5.26
N ASP A 249 -25.08 -3.44 -5.35
CA ASP A 249 -23.99 -3.31 -6.34
C ASP A 249 -24.54 -3.41 -7.76
N LEU A 250 -25.47 -4.34 -8.01
CA LEU A 250 -26.14 -4.49 -9.31
C LEU A 250 -26.93 -3.23 -9.67
N ARG A 251 -27.77 -2.74 -8.75
CA ARG A 251 -28.57 -1.52 -8.92
C ARG A 251 -27.71 -0.31 -9.28
N LEU A 252 -26.62 -0.09 -8.54
CA LEU A 252 -25.73 1.05 -8.78
C LEU A 252 -24.91 0.89 -10.06
N THR A 253 -24.52 -0.34 -10.42
CA THR A 253 -23.87 -0.60 -11.71
C THR A 253 -24.81 -0.26 -12.87
N ILE A 254 -26.06 -0.74 -12.81
CA ILE A 254 -27.08 -0.40 -13.82
C ILE A 254 -27.30 1.13 -13.89
N ALA A 255 -27.38 1.80 -12.74
CA ALA A 255 -27.56 3.25 -12.69
C ALA A 255 -26.41 4.01 -13.38
N HIS A 256 -25.17 3.55 -13.21
CA HIS A 256 -23.99 4.10 -13.89
C HIS A 256 -24.08 3.91 -15.42
N GLU A 257 -24.37 2.69 -15.89
CA GLU A 257 -24.49 2.41 -17.32
C GLU A 257 -25.66 3.15 -17.98
N LEU A 258 -26.74 3.39 -17.23
CA LEU A 258 -27.83 4.26 -17.66
C LEU A 258 -27.35 5.71 -17.85
N GLY A 259 -26.44 6.21 -17.01
CA GLY A 259 -25.80 7.51 -17.21
C GLY A 259 -25.04 7.58 -18.54
N HIS A 260 -24.29 6.52 -18.88
CA HIS A 260 -23.67 6.41 -20.20
C HIS A 260 -24.69 6.35 -21.35
N ALA A 261 -25.84 5.69 -21.14
CA ALA A 261 -26.93 5.66 -22.12
C ALA A 261 -27.52 7.06 -22.38
N LEU A 262 -27.50 7.96 -21.39
CA LEU A 262 -27.84 9.38 -21.55
C LEU A 262 -26.75 10.21 -22.24
N GLY A 263 -25.59 9.62 -22.51
CA GLY A 263 -24.45 10.27 -23.13
C GLY A 263 -23.45 10.89 -22.13
N LEU A 264 -23.59 10.58 -20.83
CA LEU A 264 -22.67 11.07 -19.82
C LEU A 264 -21.32 10.36 -19.93
N LYS A 265 -20.25 11.13 -19.74
CA LYS A 265 -18.90 10.61 -19.52
C LYS A 265 -18.66 10.39 -18.03
N HIS A 266 -17.54 9.78 -17.68
CA HIS A 266 -17.15 9.67 -16.29
C HIS A 266 -16.92 11.06 -15.67
N SER A 267 -17.29 11.16 -14.39
CA SER A 267 -16.87 12.25 -13.52
C SER A 267 -15.47 11.96 -12.96
N ASP A 268 -14.71 13.02 -12.68
CA ASP A 268 -13.45 12.93 -11.94
C ASP A 268 -13.66 13.05 -10.42
N GLN A 269 -14.90 13.29 -9.96
CA GLN A 269 -15.22 13.50 -8.55
C GLN A 269 -15.44 12.18 -7.79
N PRO A 270 -14.58 11.83 -6.81
CA PRO A 270 -14.81 10.65 -5.99
C PRO A 270 -16.15 10.69 -5.27
N GLY A 271 -16.90 9.58 -5.32
CA GLY A 271 -18.23 9.48 -4.71
C GLY A 271 -19.40 9.83 -5.65
N ALA A 272 -19.13 10.40 -6.84
CA ALA A 272 -20.14 10.57 -7.88
C ALA A 272 -20.60 9.21 -8.42
N LEU A 273 -21.87 9.12 -8.85
CA LEU A 273 -22.38 7.91 -9.49
C LEU A 273 -21.57 7.61 -10.76
N MET A 274 -21.22 8.65 -11.55
CA MET A 274 -20.42 8.55 -12.76
C MET A 274 -18.90 8.51 -12.52
N TYR A 275 -18.42 8.36 -11.28
CA TYR A 275 -16.98 8.25 -11.02
C TYR A 275 -16.40 6.94 -11.56
N SER A 276 -15.26 7.02 -12.27
CA SER A 276 -14.66 5.87 -12.96
C SER A 276 -14.10 4.78 -12.04
N VAL A 277 -13.81 5.09 -10.77
CA VAL A 277 -13.21 4.14 -9.81
C VAL A 277 -13.96 4.17 -8.48
N ARG A 278 -14.99 3.35 -8.31
CA ARG A 278 -15.72 3.29 -7.03
C ARG A 278 -15.09 2.30 -6.06
N LYS A 279 -14.78 2.75 -4.84
CA LYS A 279 -14.37 1.85 -3.74
C LYS A 279 -15.60 1.23 -3.11
N ASP A 280 -15.46 0.04 -2.50
CA ASP A 280 -16.56 -0.63 -1.79
C ASP A 280 -17.18 0.23 -0.67
N SER A 281 -16.43 1.18 -0.10
CA SER A 281 -16.91 2.15 0.89
C SER A 281 -17.94 3.15 0.32
N ASP A 282 -17.94 3.36 -1.00
CA ASP A 282 -18.78 4.35 -1.68
C ASP A 282 -20.11 3.72 -2.14
N LYS A 283 -20.36 2.44 -1.78
CA LYS A 283 -21.57 1.67 -2.10
C LYS A 283 -22.84 2.11 -1.37
N LYS A 284 -22.77 3.15 -0.51
CA LYS A 284 -23.90 3.60 0.31
C LYS A 284 -24.57 4.90 -0.15
N SER A 285 -23.99 5.64 -1.10
CA SER A 285 -24.64 6.83 -1.62
C SER A 285 -25.62 6.43 -2.74
N ASN A 286 -26.91 6.44 -2.43
CA ASN A 286 -27.99 6.25 -3.40
C ASN A 286 -28.42 7.58 -4.07
N ILE A 287 -27.64 8.64 -3.86
CA ILE A 287 -28.03 10.01 -4.23
C ILE A 287 -27.03 10.53 -5.25
N LEU A 288 -27.54 11.11 -6.34
CA LEU A 288 -26.70 11.84 -7.28
C LEU A 288 -25.97 12.98 -6.58
N THR A 289 -24.67 13.08 -6.85
CA THR A 289 -23.86 14.20 -6.41
C THR A 289 -24.07 15.41 -7.32
N ASP A 290 -23.59 16.58 -6.90
CA ASP A 290 -23.58 17.76 -7.77
C ASP A 290 -22.77 17.51 -9.04
N ALA A 291 -21.69 16.73 -8.96
CA ALA A 291 -20.89 16.36 -10.13
C ALA A 291 -21.68 15.55 -11.16
N ASP A 292 -22.60 14.68 -10.72
CA ASP A 292 -23.48 13.93 -11.63
C ASP A 292 -24.52 14.85 -12.29
N ARG A 293 -25.05 15.83 -11.54
CA ARG A 293 -26.00 16.84 -12.05
C ARG A 293 -25.34 17.78 -13.06
N ASP A 294 -24.09 18.18 -12.81
CA ASP A 294 -23.33 19.06 -13.69
C ASP A 294 -23.03 18.39 -15.03
N LEU A 295 -22.72 17.08 -15.04
CA LEU A 295 -22.55 16.33 -16.27
C LEU A 295 -23.83 16.31 -17.12
N LEU A 296 -25.00 16.20 -16.50
CA LEU A 296 -26.30 16.25 -17.19
C LEU A 296 -26.61 17.64 -17.75
N SER A 297 -26.32 18.70 -17.00
CA SER A 297 -26.58 20.08 -17.45
C SER A 297 -25.65 20.51 -18.59
N ALA A 298 -24.47 19.90 -18.69
CA ALA A 298 -23.50 20.11 -19.76
C ALA A 298 -23.83 19.36 -21.07
N LEU A 299 -24.85 18.49 -21.08
CA LEU A 299 -25.27 17.83 -22.32
C LEU A 299 -25.92 18.87 -23.27
N PRO A 300 -25.67 18.76 -24.60
CA PRO A 300 -26.34 19.61 -25.57
C PRO A 300 -27.87 19.45 -25.45
N GLN A 301 -28.59 20.58 -25.36
CA GLN A 301 -30.06 20.63 -25.35
C GLN A 301 -30.63 20.34 -26.74
#